data_AF-A0A1M7FPF3-F1
#
_entry.id   AF-A0A1M7FPF3-F1
#
_cell.length_a   1.000
_cell.length_b   1.000
_cell.length_c   1.000
_cell.angle_alpha   90.00
_cell.angle_beta   90.00
_cell.angle_gamma   90.00
#
_symmetry.space_group_name_H-M   'P 1'
#
loop_
_entity.id
_entity.type
_entity.pdbx_description
1 polymer ?
#
loop_
_entity_poly.entity_id
_entity_poly.type
_entity_poly.pdbx_seq_one_letter_code
_entity_poly.pdbx_strand_id
1 'polypeptide(L)' 'MTQEERWTTRYNEVRSFIETNHRNPSKYAPEEKLLVHFLKRGRKLMNAGELKEPRLGMFMELMELSEKYKRTNQYV' A
#
# COMPACT_ATOMS: atom_id res chain seq x y z
N MET A 1 -2.58 -11.85 18.27
CA MET A 1 -2.27 -10.87 17.22
C MET A 1 -2.86 -9.50 17.59
N THR A 2 -2.02 -8.56 17.99
CA THR A 2 -2.38 -7.17 18.34
C THR A 2 -2.75 -6.37 17.09
N GLN A 3 -3.40 -5.21 17.24
CA GLN A 3 -3.74 -4.35 16.11
C GLN A 3 -2.49 -3.89 15.34
N GLU A 4 -1.38 -3.66 16.05
CA GLU A 4 -0.10 -3.28 15.45
C GLU A 4 0.47 -4.40 14.61
N GLU A 5 0.51 -5.62 15.14
CA GLU A 5 0.96 -6.79 14.39
C GLU A 5 0.12 -7.00 13.13
N ARG A 6 -1.22 -6.85 13.20
CA ARG A 6 -2.09 -6.93 12.01
C ARG A 6 -1.70 -5.90 10.97
N TRP A 7 -1.44 -4.68 11.41
CA TRP A 7 -1.11 -3.57 10.51
C TRP A 7 0.25 -3.80 9.84
N THR A 8 1.26 -4.18 10.62
CA THR A 8 2.62 -4.48 10.12
C THR A 8 2.61 -5.66 9.16
N THR A 9 1.85 -6.72 9.44
CA THR A 9 1.69 -7.85 8.52
C THR A 9 1.09 -7.39 7.18
N ARG A 10 0.03 -6.57 7.19
CA ARG A 10 -0.55 -6.05 5.94
C ARG A 10 0.38 -5.10 5.20
N TYR A 11 1.13 -4.26 5.91
CA TYR A 11 2.18 -3.45 5.29
C TYR A 11 3.21 -4.32 4.58
N ASN A 12 3.73 -5.35 5.24
CA ASN A 12 4.72 -6.26 4.67
C ASN A 12 4.17 -7.02 3.46
N GLU A 13 2.93 -7.49 3.51
CA GLU A 13 2.28 -8.16 2.37
C GLU A 13 2.22 -7.25 1.12
N VAL A 14 1.81 -5.99 1.29
CA VAL A 14 1.72 -5.04 0.17
C VAL A 14 3.10 -4.69 -0.35
N ARG A 15 4.07 -4.46 0.54
CA ARG A 15 5.45 -4.17 0.17
C ARG A 15 6.06 -5.32 -0.64
N SER A 16 6.00 -6.54 -0.11
CA SER A 16 6.52 -7.74 -0.79
C SER A 16 5.83 -7.97 -2.14
N PHE A 17 4.52 -7.73 -2.23
CA PHE A 17 3.79 -7.82 -3.49
C PHE A 17 4.38 -6.85 -4.54
N ILE A 18 4.57 -5.58 -4.19
CA ILE A 18 5.09 -4.57 -5.12
C ILE A 18 6.54 -4.87 -5.51
N GLU A 19 7.38 -5.26 -4.55
CA GLU A 19 8.78 -5.62 -4.81
C GLU A 19 8.91 -6.85 -5.72
N THR A 20 8.05 -7.86 -5.54
CA THR A 20 8.11 -9.12 -6.30
C THR A 20 7.51 -8.97 -7.70
N ASN A 21 6.40 -8.26 -7.83
CA ASN A 21 5.67 -8.14 -9.10
C ASN A 21 6.07 -6.90 -9.91
N HIS A 22 6.85 -5.99 -9.33
CA HIS A 22 7.22 -4.70 -9.92
C HIS A 22 6.03 -3.90 -10.44
N ARG A 23 4.88 -4.02 -9.77
CA ARG A 23 3.64 -3.30 -10.06
C ARG A 23 2.80 -3.11 -8.81
N ASN A 24 1.88 -2.16 -8.89
CA ASN A 24 0.85 -1.98 -7.87
C ASN A 24 -0.23 -3.10 -7.92
N PRO A 25 -0.85 -3.40 -6.78
CA PRO A 25 -2.00 -4.31 -6.74
C PRO A 25 -3.19 -3.72 -7.50
N SER A 26 -3.93 -4.61 -8.15
CA SER A 26 -5.04 -4.36 -9.06
C SER A 26 -6.37 -4.60 -8.36
N LYS A 27 -7.32 -3.69 -8.57
CA LYS A 27 -8.70 -3.85 -8.07
C LYS A 27 -9.48 -4.96 -8.78
N TYR A 28 -8.99 -5.43 -9.93
CA TYR A 28 -9.66 -6.43 -10.77
C TYR A 28 -9.29 -7.86 -10.38
N ALA A 29 -8.17 -8.06 -9.69
CA ALA A 29 -7.73 -9.33 -9.15
C ALA A 29 -8.38 -9.57 -7.77
N PRO A 30 -9.27 -10.57 -7.61
CA PRO A 30 -9.94 -10.84 -6.33
C PRO A 30 -8.98 -11.05 -5.16
N GLU A 31 -7.86 -11.73 -5.40
CA GLU A 31 -6.80 -12.02 -4.45
C GLU A 31 -6.04 -10.77 -3.98
N GLU A 32 -6.02 -9.71 -4.80
CA GLU A 32 -5.32 -8.45 -4.51
C GLU A 32 -6.22 -7.41 -3.82
N LYS A 33 -7.53 -7.68 -3.67
CA LYS A 33 -8.50 -6.72 -3.12
C LYS A 33 -8.13 -6.23 -1.72
N LEU A 34 -7.61 -7.11 -0.87
CA LEU A 34 -7.18 -6.74 0.49
C LEU A 34 -6.02 -5.75 0.46
N LEU A 35 -5.05 -5.94 -0.44
CA LEU A 35 -3.90 -5.05 -0.64
C LEU A 35 -4.38 -3.67 -1.13
N VAL A 36 -5.29 -3.65 -2.09
CA VAL A 36 -5.90 -2.41 -2.61
C VAL A 36 -6.67 -1.67 -1.50
N HIS A 37 -7.42 -2.40 -0.67
CA HIS A 37 -8.18 -1.80 0.43
C HIS A 37 -7.26 -1.20 1.50
N PHE A 38 -6.15 -1.88 1.83
CA PHE A 38 -5.14 -1.34 2.74
C PHE A 38 -4.58 -0.02 2.21
N LEU A 39 -4.15 0.01 0.94
CA LEU A 39 -3.63 1.22 0.29
C LEU A 39 -4.65 2.36 0.28
N LYS A 40 -5.91 2.09 -0.08
CA LYS A 40 -6.98 3.10 -0.09
C LYS A 40 -7.24 3.67 1.30
N ARG A 41 -7.35 2.81 2.31
CA ARG A 41 -7.58 3.23 3.69
C ARG A 41 -6.40 4.04 4.22
N GLY A 42 -5.17 3.60 3.97
CA GLY A 42 -3.97 4.33 4.38
C GLY A 42 -3.89 5.73 3.77
N ARG A 43 -4.14 5.87 2.46
CA ARG A 43 -4.20 7.19 1.80
C ARG A 43 -5.28 8.09 2.41
N LYS A 44 -6.47 7.55 2.69
CA LYS A 44 -7.55 8.31 3.35
C LYS A 44 -7.12 8.83 4.73
N LEU A 45 -6.53 7.97 5.56
CA LEU A 45 -6.07 8.35 6.90
C LEU A 45 -4.90 9.34 6.87
N MET A 46 -3.95 9.14 5.95
CA MET A 46 -2.82 10.05 5.74
C MET A 46 -3.30 11.43 5.33
N ASN A 47 -4.20 11.51 4.34
CA ASN A 47 -4.76 12.79 3.88
C ASN A 47 -5.60 13.50 4.94
N ALA A 48 -6.20 12.74 5.87
CA ALA A 48 -6.94 13.29 7.01
C ALA A 48 -6.05 13.67 8.21
N GLY A 49 -4.75 13.37 8.18
CA GLY A 49 -3.85 13.55 9.33
C GLY A 49 -4.11 12.57 10.49
N GLU A 50 -4.89 11.51 10.25
CA GLU A 50 -5.27 10.51 11.28
C GLU A 50 -4.27 9.35 11.35
N LEU A 51 -3.40 9.21 10.35
CA LEU A 51 -2.34 8.21 10.35
C LEU A 51 -1.17 8.72 11.20
N LYS A 52 -1.00 8.15 12.40
CA LYS A 52 0.05 8.52 13.35
C LYS A 52 1.35 7.74 13.12
N GLU A 53 2.46 8.28 13.61
CA GLU A 53 3.72 7.53 13.67
C GLU A 53 3.62 6.29 14.58
N PRO A 54 4.36 5.21 14.27
CA PRO A 54 5.32 5.04 13.16
C PRO A 54 4.68 4.67 11.81
N ARG A 55 3.35 4.51 11.78
CA ARG A 55 2.62 4.02 10.59
C ARG A 55 2.67 5.01 9.44
N LEU A 56 2.74 6.31 9.74
CA LEU A 56 2.85 7.36 8.73
C LEU A 56 4.14 7.23 7.94
N GLY A 57 5.30 7.22 8.60
CA GLY A 57 6.60 7.05 7.94
C GLY A 57 6.65 5.80 7.08
N MET A 58 6.24 4.65 7.63
CA MET A 58 6.18 3.39 6.88
C MET A 58 5.25 3.49 5.66
N PHE A 59 4.09 4.14 5.79
CA PHE A 59 3.16 4.28 4.67
C PHE A 59 3.67 5.25 3.60
N MET A 60 4.45 6.27 3.96
CA MET A 60 5.12 7.16 3.00
C MET A 60 6.14 6.41 2.16
N GLU A 61 7.00 5.58 2.78
CA GLU A 61 7.92 4.69 2.05
C GLU A 61 7.17 3.78 1.06
N LEU A 62 6.01 3.25 1.48
CA LEU A 62 5.16 2.44 0.61
C LEU A 62 4.59 3.23 -0.58
N MET A 63 4.28 4.52 -0.40
CA MET A 63 3.81 5.38 -1.50
C MET A 63 4.93 5.69 -2.49
N GLU A 64 6.16 5.91 -2.02
CA GLU A 64 7.33 6.09 -2.88
C GLU A 64 7.59 4.83 -3.72
N LEU A 65 7.54 3.66 -3.08
CA LEU A 65 7.64 2.37 -3.76
C LEU A 65 6.52 2.18 -4.80
N SER A 66 5.30 2.56 -4.45
CA SER A 66 4.12 2.51 -5.32
C SER A 66 4.27 3.41 -6.55
N GLU A 67 4.84 4.62 -6.38
CA GLU A 67 5.09 5.55 -7.49
C GLU A 67 6.21 5.05 -8.40
N LYS A 68 7.29 4.47 -7.84
CA LYS A 68 8.37 3.84 -8.60
C LYS A 68 7.86 2.75 -9.56
N TYR A 69 6.92 1.93 -9.11
CA TYR A 69 6.33 0.84 -9.90
C TYR A 69 4.93 1.18 -10.42
N LYS A 70 4.65 2.47 -10.61
CA LYS A 70 3.40 2.92 -11.21
C LYS A 70 3.32 2.50 -12.66
N ARG A 71 2.15 2.05 -13.06
CA ARG A 71 1.86 1.76 -14.46
C ARG A 71 1.88 3.07 -15.26
N THR A 72 2.88 3.24 -16.13
CA THR A 72 2.88 4.28 -17.15
C THR A 72 1.88 3.92 -18.24
N ASN A 73 0.99 4.86 -18.58
CA ASN A 73 0.11 4.70 -19.73
C ASN A 73 0.95 4.92 -20.99
N GLN A 74 1.02 3.91 -21.87
CA GLN A 74 1.86 3.94 -23.07
C GLN A 74 1.19 4.64 -24.27
N TYR A 75 -0.03 5.17 -24.10
CA TYR A 75 -0.83 5.81 -25.15
C TYR A 75 -0.92 7.33 -25.00
N VAL A 76 0.13 7.97 -24.46
CA VAL A 76 0.22 9.45 -24.36
C VAL A 76 0.80 10.02 -25.64
#